data_AF-A0A8H7DCE0-F1
#
_entry.id   AF-A0A8H7DCE0-F1
#
_cell.length_a   1.000
_cell.length_b   1.000
_cell.length_c   1.000
_cell.angle_alpha   90.00
_cell.angle_beta   90.00
_cell.angle_gamma   90.00
#
_symmetry.space_group_name_H-M   'P 1'
#
loop_
_entity.id
_entity.type
_entity.pdbx_description
1 polymer ?
#
loop_
_entity_poly.entity_id
_entity_poly.type
_entity_poly.pdbx_seq_one_letter_code
_entity_poly.pdbx_strand_id
1 'polypeptide(L)'
;MHSSVFRDMQGLPQPPDQPTIDGCPIAELSDDPKDVEYLLKALYVPAFHCEKMLPLPGIGALIRLGRKYDFKYLFDSAVARLTTEIPPTLEEFDAETTGSIDWGEAESTLDLIALASGNNICLLSHLHTILPFRAGLR
;
A
#
# COMPACT_ATOMS: atom_id res chain seq x y z
N MET A 1 -13.08 16.23 -2.57
CA MET A 1 -12.46 15.29 -1.61
C MET A 1 -12.61 13.86 -2.11
N HIS A 2 -11.51 13.13 -2.25
CA HIS A 2 -11.44 11.81 -2.92
C HIS A 2 -11.84 10.61 -2.05
N SER A 3 -12.00 10.82 -0.74
CA SER A 3 -12.40 9.81 0.24
C SER A 3 -13.75 10.18 0.84
N SER A 4 -14.62 9.20 1.02
CA SER A 4 -15.88 9.39 1.75
C SER A 4 -15.64 9.57 3.25
N VAL A 5 -14.75 8.75 3.84
CA VAL A 5 -14.41 8.82 5.26
C VAL A 5 -13.87 10.19 5.66
N PHE A 6 -12.92 10.75 4.89
CA PHE A 6 -12.40 12.09 5.16
C PHE A 6 -13.48 13.17 4.99
N ARG A 7 -14.41 13.01 4.05
CA ARG A 7 -15.51 13.96 3.85
C ARG A 7 -16.46 13.96 5.04
N ASP A 8 -16.77 12.77 5.54
CA ASP A 8 -17.64 12.62 6.70
C ASP A 8 -16.96 13.13 7.97
N MET A 9 -15.66 12.85 8.16
CA MET A 9 -14.87 13.39 9.28
C MET A 9 -14.84 14.92 9.29
N GLN A 10 -14.76 15.57 8.11
CA GLN A 10 -14.84 17.02 7.99
C GLN A 10 -16.25 17.58 8.25
N GLY A 11 -17.29 16.79 7.99
CA GLY A 11 -18.69 17.17 8.21
C GLY A 11 -19.13 17.11 9.68
N LEU A 12 -18.35 16.45 10.55
CA LEU A 12 -18.63 16.38 11.97
C LEU A 12 -18.25 17.69 12.68
N PRO A 13 -19.04 18.14 13.67
CA PRO A 13 -18.68 19.28 14.51
C PRO A 13 -17.33 19.02 15.20
N GLN A 14 -16.36 19.88 14.95
CA GLN A 14 -15.06 19.82 15.64
C GLN A 14 -15.20 20.47 17.03
N PRO A 15 -14.55 19.92 18.08
CA PRO A 15 -14.47 20.58 19.38
C PRO A 15 -13.87 21.99 19.27
N PRO A 16 -14.30 22.93 20.13
CA PRO A 16 -13.91 24.35 20.04
C PRO A 16 -12.40 24.58 20.19
N ASP A 17 -11.69 23.68 20.89
CA ASP A 17 -10.26 23.79 21.16
C ASP A 17 -9.41 22.90 20.23
N GLN A 18 -9.96 22.47 19.08
CA GLN A 18 -9.23 21.66 18.10
C GLN A 18 -7.98 22.39 17.61
N PRO A 19 -6.78 21.76 17.66
CA PRO A 19 -5.59 22.37 17.09
C PRO A 19 -5.75 22.54 15.57
N THR A 20 -5.19 23.64 15.06
CA THR A 20 -5.24 23.98 13.63
C THR A 20 -3.85 24.28 13.08
N ILE A 21 -3.68 24.03 11.79
CA ILE A 21 -2.52 24.48 11.00
C ILE A 21 -3.08 25.31 9.85
N ASP A 22 -2.61 26.55 9.68
CA ASP A 22 -3.11 27.50 8.67
C ASP A 22 -4.64 27.69 8.67
N GLY A 23 -5.26 27.59 9.85
CA GLY A 23 -6.72 27.68 10.01
C GLY A 23 -7.49 26.41 9.62
N CYS A 24 -6.81 25.32 9.25
CA CYS A 24 -7.42 24.02 9.00
C CYS A 24 -7.34 23.13 10.26
N PRO A 25 -8.44 22.49 10.68
CA PRO A 25 -8.44 21.48 11.74
C PRO A 25 -7.43 20.37 11.47
N ILE A 26 -6.61 20.03 12.46
CA ILE A 26 -5.72 18.88 12.37
C ILE A 26 -6.54 17.60 12.57
N ALA A 27 -6.39 16.64 11.67
CA ALA A 27 -6.87 15.27 11.82
C ALA A 27 -5.67 14.37 12.16
N GLU A 28 -5.66 13.80 13.35
CA GLU A 28 -4.63 12.84 13.76
C GLU A 28 -4.95 11.45 13.18
N LEU A 29 -4.01 10.89 12.42
CA LEU A 29 -4.13 9.56 11.85
C LEU A 29 -3.22 8.60 12.61
N SER A 30 -3.74 7.43 12.97
CA SER A 30 -2.98 6.36 13.64
C SER A 30 -2.18 5.47 12.68
N ASP A 31 -2.15 5.81 11.39
CA ASP A 31 -1.46 5.03 10.37
C ASP A 31 0.04 5.31 10.35
N ASP A 32 0.77 4.39 9.71
CA ASP A 32 2.19 4.58 9.45
C ASP A 32 2.43 5.85 8.60
N PRO A 33 3.35 6.75 9.02
CA PRO A 33 3.62 7.98 8.29
C PRO A 33 4.07 7.77 6.84
N LYS A 34 4.82 6.69 6.56
CA LYS A 34 5.32 6.32 5.24
C LYS A 34 4.17 5.88 4.33
N ASP A 35 3.20 5.14 4.87
CA ASP A 35 1.97 4.77 4.15
C ASP A 35 1.15 6.01 3.77
N VAL A 36 0.99 6.94 4.70
CA VAL A 36 0.28 8.22 4.45
C VAL A 36 1.03 9.04 3.40
N GLU A 37 2.37 9.05 3.44
CA GLU A 37 3.20 9.71 2.42
C GLU A 37 2.95 9.12 1.02
N TYR A 38 2.94 7.79 0.88
CA TYR A 38 2.64 7.13 -0.39
C TYR A 38 1.24 7.47 -0.91
N LEU A 39 0.24 7.46 -0.01
CA LEU A 39 -1.12 7.86 -0.34
C LEU A 39 -1.20 9.30 -0.86
N LEU A 40 -0.55 10.24 -0.17
CA LEU A 40 -0.53 11.65 -0.57
C LEU A 40 0.22 11.86 -1.90
N LYS A 41 1.33 11.15 -2.11
CA LYS A 41 2.03 11.14 -3.40
C LYS A 41 1.13 10.65 -4.52
N ALA A 42 0.42 9.54 -4.32
CA ALA A 42 -0.51 8.99 -5.29
C ALA A 42 -1.71 9.90 -5.58
N LEU A 43 -2.14 10.73 -4.63
CA LEU A 43 -3.23 11.69 -4.82
C LEU A 43 -2.80 12.95 -5.58
N TYR A 44 -1.63 13.49 -5.24
CA TYR A 44 -1.30 14.88 -5.59
C TYR A 44 -0.06 15.06 -6.45
N VAL A 45 0.76 14.03 -6.61
CA VAL A 45 1.96 14.11 -7.46
C VAL A 45 1.67 13.42 -8.79
N PRO A 46 1.61 14.16 -9.91
CA PRO A 46 1.23 13.59 -11.21
C PRO A 46 2.09 12.40 -11.66
N ALA A 47 3.37 12.39 -11.29
CA ALA A 47 4.28 11.27 -11.57
C ALA A 47 3.80 9.94 -10.93
N PHE A 48 3.03 10.01 -9.84
CA PHE A 48 2.52 8.84 -9.12
C PHE A 48 1.03 8.56 -9.40
N HIS A 49 0.35 9.38 -10.21
CA HIS A 49 -1.06 9.17 -10.59
C HIS A 49 -1.29 7.88 -11.38
N CYS A 50 -0.29 7.42 -12.14
CA CYS A 50 -0.41 6.17 -12.88
C CYS A 50 -0.04 4.93 -12.05
N GLU A 51 0.28 5.09 -10.75
CA GLU A 51 0.78 4.05 -9.83
C GLU A 51 2.05 3.32 -10.27
N LYS A 52 2.41 3.31 -11.56
CA LYS A 52 3.58 2.64 -12.16
C LYS A 52 4.92 3.05 -11.55
N MET A 53 4.98 4.21 -10.88
CA MET A 53 6.19 4.71 -10.23
C MET A 53 6.25 4.43 -8.73
N LEU A 54 5.19 3.86 -8.12
CA LEU A 54 5.23 3.49 -6.71
C LEU A 54 6.05 2.20 -6.54
N PRO A 55 6.95 2.12 -5.55
CA PRO A 55 7.54 0.83 -5.19
C PRO A 55 6.47 -0.07 -4.56
N LEU A 56 6.74 -1.37 -4.46
CA LEU A 56 5.79 -2.33 -3.89
C LEU A 56 5.24 -1.95 -2.50
N PRO A 57 6.04 -1.43 -1.54
CA PRO A 57 5.50 -0.94 -0.27
C PRO A 57 4.44 0.17 -0.44
N GLY A 58 4.61 1.03 -1.46
CA GLY A 58 3.63 2.05 -1.81
C GLY A 58 2.32 1.46 -2.33
N ILE A 59 2.37 0.38 -3.13
CA ILE A 59 1.17 -0.36 -3.51
C ILE A 59 0.46 -0.91 -2.27
N GLY A 60 1.21 -1.48 -1.32
CA GLY A 60 0.68 -1.98 -0.06
C GLY A 60 -0.02 -0.90 0.76
N ALA A 61 0.60 0.29 0.84
CA ALA A 61 0.01 1.45 1.47
C ALA A 61 -1.32 1.84 0.82
N LEU A 62 -1.40 1.87 -0.52
CA LEU A 62 -2.63 2.18 -1.24
C LEU A 62 -3.73 1.14 -1.01
N ILE A 63 -3.39 -0.14 -0.90
CA ILE A 63 -4.37 -1.19 -0.59
C ILE A 63 -4.89 -1.02 0.85
N ARG A 64 -4.00 -0.81 1.83
CA ARG A 64 -4.38 -0.63 3.25
C ARG A 64 -5.22 0.62 3.45
N LEU A 65 -4.67 1.78 3.09
CA LEU A 65 -5.30 3.07 3.34
C LEU A 65 -6.44 3.37 2.37
N GLY A 66 -6.35 2.89 1.14
CA GLY A 66 -7.44 3.01 0.17
C GLY A 66 -8.70 2.30 0.64
N ARG A 67 -8.56 1.13 1.28
CA ARG A 67 -9.68 0.44 1.92
C ARG A 67 -10.15 1.15 3.20
N LYS A 68 -9.22 1.52 4.08
CA LYS A 68 -9.54 2.15 5.38
C LYS A 68 -10.30 3.47 5.21
N TYR A 69 -9.87 4.29 4.25
CA TYR A 69 -10.41 5.63 4.03
C TYR A 69 -11.32 5.72 2.80
N ASP A 70 -11.69 4.60 2.18
CA ASP A 70 -12.57 4.56 1.01
C ASP A 70 -12.07 5.44 -0.17
N PHE A 71 -10.78 5.31 -0.51
CA PHE A 71 -10.24 5.78 -1.79
C PHE A 71 -10.36 4.66 -2.82
N LYS A 72 -11.59 4.33 -3.22
CA LYS A 72 -11.89 3.18 -4.08
C LYS A 72 -11.01 3.09 -5.34
N TYR A 73 -10.78 4.22 -6.01
CA TYR A 73 -10.01 4.25 -7.24
C TYR A 73 -8.53 3.86 -7.04
N LEU A 74 -7.90 4.28 -5.93
CA LEU A 74 -6.52 3.90 -5.57
C LEU A 74 -6.47 2.45 -5.12
N PHE A 75 -7.47 2.01 -4.36
CA PHE A 75 -7.55 0.62 -3.93
C PHE A 75 -7.65 -0.33 -5.14
N ASP A 76 -8.60 -0.09 -6.05
CA ASP A 76 -8.83 -0.94 -7.21
C ASP A 76 -7.58 -0.98 -8.12
N SER A 77 -6.96 0.18 -8.36
CA SER A 77 -5.79 0.28 -9.23
C SER A 77 -4.57 -0.39 -8.59
N ALA A 78 -4.34 -0.20 -7.27
CA ALA A 78 -3.25 -0.84 -6.56
C ALA A 78 -3.40 -2.37 -6.53
N VAL A 79 -4.62 -2.89 -6.34
CA VAL A 79 -4.91 -4.32 -6.44
C VAL A 79 -4.64 -4.83 -7.86
N ALA A 80 -5.13 -4.13 -8.89
CA ALA A 80 -4.89 -4.52 -10.28
C ALA A 80 -3.39 -4.58 -10.61
N ARG A 81 -2.61 -3.61 -10.14
CA ARG A 81 -1.16 -3.60 -10.30
C ARG A 81 -0.49 -4.75 -9.56
N LEU A 82 -0.86 -4.99 -8.30
CA LEU A 82 -0.35 -6.10 -7.51
C LEU A 82 -0.61 -7.45 -8.22
N THR A 83 -1.80 -7.64 -8.79
CA THR A 83 -2.14 -8.86 -9.54
C THR A 83 -1.41 -8.99 -10.88
N THR A 84 -0.86 -7.91 -11.41
CA THR A 84 -0.08 -7.93 -12.66
C THR A 84 1.41 -8.14 -12.38
N GLU A 85 1.92 -7.60 -11.27
CA GLU A 85 3.34 -7.70 -10.90
C GLU A 85 3.68 -8.95 -10.09
N ILE A 86 2.69 -9.58 -9.45
CA ILE A 86 2.87 -10.83 -8.74
C ILE A 86 2.30 -11.98 -9.58
N PRO A 87 3.15 -12.95 -9.97
CA PRO A 87 2.72 -14.16 -10.65
C PRO A 87 1.58 -14.87 -9.89
N PRO A 88 0.54 -15.34 -10.60
CA PRO A 88 -0.61 -15.98 -9.97
C PRO A 88 -0.29 -17.36 -9.38
N THR A 89 0.87 -17.94 -9.73
CA THR A 89 1.31 -19.26 -9.28
C THR A 89 2.72 -19.22 -8.70
N LEU A 90 2.98 -20.16 -7.77
CA LEU A 90 4.29 -20.29 -7.13
C LEU A 90 5.36 -20.71 -8.15
N GLU A 91 5.00 -21.58 -9.08
CA GLU A 91 5.90 -22.08 -10.12
C GLU A 91 6.37 -20.95 -11.06
N GLU A 92 5.48 -20.03 -11.41
CA GLU A 92 5.83 -18.84 -12.20
C GLU A 92 6.66 -17.84 -11.37
N PHE A 93 6.35 -17.68 -10.08
CA PHE A 93 7.14 -16.84 -9.17
C PHE A 93 8.59 -17.32 -9.03
N ASP A 94 8.79 -18.63 -8.84
CA ASP A 94 10.12 -19.23 -8.72
C ASP A 94 10.90 -19.11 -10.05
N ALA A 95 10.21 -19.20 -11.20
CA ALA A 95 10.81 -19.06 -12.53
C ALA A 95 11.15 -17.60 -12.91
N GLU A 96 10.39 -16.62 -12.42
CA GLU A 96 10.54 -15.18 -12.73
C GLU A 96 11.51 -14.43 -11.81
N THR A 97 12.36 -15.13 -11.04
CA THR A 97 13.39 -14.54 -10.15
C THR A 97 14.50 -13.74 -10.87
N THR A 98 14.24 -13.25 -12.08
CA THR A 98 15.09 -12.38 -12.91
C THR A 98 14.49 -10.98 -13.17
N GLY A 99 13.31 -10.65 -12.63
CA GLY A 99 12.60 -9.39 -12.89
C GLY A 99 12.98 -8.19 -11.98
N SER A 100 13.03 -6.99 -12.57
CA SER A 100 13.37 -5.68 -11.99
C SER A 100 12.28 -5.10 -11.05
N ILE A 101 11.75 -5.90 -10.12
CA ILE A 101 10.76 -5.40 -9.14
C ILE A 101 11.51 -4.79 -7.95
N ASP A 102 11.20 -3.53 -7.63
CA ASP A 102 11.69 -2.88 -6.41
C ASP A 102 10.87 -3.35 -5.21
N TRP A 103 11.35 -4.42 -4.59
CA TRP A 103 10.72 -5.08 -3.45
C TRP A 103 10.77 -4.27 -2.15
N GLY A 104 11.53 -3.18 -2.10
CA GLY A 104 11.70 -2.40 -0.87
C GLY A 104 12.23 -3.23 0.31
N GLU A 105 11.89 -2.82 1.54
CA GLU A 105 12.32 -3.50 2.78
C GLU A 105 11.53 -4.81 3.02
N ALA A 106 12.18 -5.83 3.57
CA ALA A 106 11.63 -7.19 3.72
C ALA A 106 10.40 -7.30 4.63
N GLU A 107 10.17 -6.37 5.56
CA GLU A 107 8.93 -6.36 6.36
C GLU A 107 7.71 -5.99 5.52
N SER A 108 7.90 -5.15 4.49
CA SER A 108 6.81 -4.74 3.59
C SER A 108 6.35 -5.88 2.68
N THR A 109 7.22 -6.86 2.39
CA THR A 109 6.88 -7.96 1.47
C THR A 109 5.95 -9.00 2.12
N LEU A 110 6.12 -9.30 3.41
CA LEU A 110 5.22 -10.21 4.14
C LEU A 110 3.81 -9.63 4.25
N ASP A 111 3.69 -8.33 4.52
CA ASP A 111 2.42 -7.62 4.57
C ASP A 111 1.72 -7.61 3.22
N LEU A 112 2.47 -7.44 2.13
CA LEU A 112 1.93 -7.51 0.76
C LEU A 112 1.43 -8.91 0.40
N ILE A 113 2.15 -9.95 0.82
CA ILE A 113 1.73 -11.34 0.62
C ILE A 113 0.45 -11.64 1.41
N ALA A 114 0.35 -11.15 2.65
CA ALA A 114 -0.86 -11.26 3.45
C ALA A 114 -2.04 -10.49 2.83
N LEU A 115 -1.79 -9.29 2.29
CA LEU A 115 -2.80 -8.51 1.55
C LEU A 115 -3.25 -9.23 0.27
N ALA A 116 -2.31 -9.81 -0.47
CA ALA A 116 -2.61 -10.63 -1.64
C ALA A 116 -3.51 -11.82 -1.23
N SER A 117 -3.09 -12.60 -0.23
CA SER A 117 -3.87 -13.75 0.24
C SER A 117 -5.25 -13.37 0.78
N GLY A 118 -5.38 -12.24 1.48
CA GLY A 118 -6.67 -11.74 1.97
C GLY A 118 -7.62 -11.26 0.87
N ASN A 119 -7.10 -11.04 -0.35
CA ASN A 119 -7.86 -10.71 -1.55
C ASN A 119 -7.97 -11.91 -2.52
N ASN A 120 -7.80 -13.16 -2.05
CA ASN A 120 -7.80 -14.40 -2.86
C ASN A 120 -6.68 -14.47 -3.93
N ILE A 121 -5.56 -13.77 -3.72
CA ILE A 121 -4.36 -13.87 -4.54
C ILE A 121 -3.43 -14.89 -3.85
N CYS A 122 -3.23 -16.06 -4.47
CA CYS A 122 -2.67 -17.26 -3.84
C CYS A 122 -1.15 -17.13 -3.60
N LEU A 123 -0.70 -16.98 -2.35
CA LEU A 123 0.74 -16.90 -2.04
C LEU A 123 1.18 -17.64 -0.75
N LEU A 124 0.28 -18.32 -0.03
CA LEU A 124 0.53 -18.63 1.39
C LEU A 124 1.03 -20.03 1.77
N SER A 125 1.49 -20.90 0.86
CA SER A 125 1.83 -22.26 1.31
C SER A 125 3.28 -22.49 1.79
N HIS A 126 4.32 -21.75 1.38
CA HIS A 126 5.71 -22.21 1.65
C HIS A 126 6.81 -21.15 1.96
N LEU A 127 6.46 -20.05 2.62
CA LEU A 127 7.41 -18.97 3.02
C LEU A 127 8.60 -19.40 3.90
N HIS A 128 8.59 -20.60 4.52
CA HIS A 128 9.72 -21.09 5.31
C HIS A 128 10.95 -21.50 4.48
N THR A 129 10.82 -21.73 3.17
CA THR A 129 11.93 -22.19 2.32
C THR A 129 12.73 -21.04 1.69
N ILE A 130 12.15 -19.83 1.57
CA ILE A 130 12.71 -18.74 0.75
C ILE A 130 13.53 -17.73 1.56
N LEU A 131 13.21 -17.52 2.85
CA LEU A 131 13.93 -16.56 3.70
C LEU A 131 15.38 -16.94 4.10
N PRO A 132 15.87 -18.20 4.13
CA PRO A 132 17.26 -18.43 4.53
C PRO A 132 18.28 -18.15 3.43
N PHE A 133 17.89 -17.93 2.16
CA PHE A 133 18.87 -17.90 1.06
C PHE A 133 19.55 -16.53 0.82
N ARG A 134 19.20 -15.47 1.56
CA ARG A 134 19.84 -14.15 1.41
C ARG A 134 20.45 -13.55 2.68
N ALA A 135 20.62 -14.36 3.72
CA ALA A 135 21.46 -14.01 4.87
C ALA A 135 22.80 -14.76 4.79
N GLY A 136 23.62 -14.49 3.76
CA GLY A 136 24.96 -15.06 3.71
C GLY A 136 25.66 -15.01 2.36
N LEU A 137 26.03 -13.81 1.88
CA LEU A 137 27.15 -13.66 0.96
C LEU A 137 27.98 -12.44 1.40
N ARG A 138 29.05 -12.71 2.17
CA ARG A 138 30.32 -12.01 2.05
C ARG A 138 31.18 -12.78 1.06
#